data_AF-A0A3P8D191-F1
#
_entry.id   AF-A0A3P8D191-F1
#
_cell.length_a   1.000
_cell.length_b   1.000
_cell.length_c   1.000
_cell.angle_alpha   90.00
_cell.angle_beta   90.00
_cell.angle_gamma   90.00
#
_symmetry.space_group_name_H-M   'P 1'
#
loop_
_entity.id
_entity.type
_entity.pdbx_description
1 polymer ?
#
loop_
_entity_poly.entity_id
_entity_poly.type
_entity_poly.pdbx_seq_one_letter_code
_entity_poly.pdbx_strand_id
1 'polypeptide(L)'
;MLTEQLEQYAYLYSYAAVVVEEIEPTTERRISCIRTEVDEAKREVLEASRICRQWNNMSGSGISLRAFRDLPSLLRCLSCRPVSLGVFRFVRVVFHTKRVDFELNMDTMKPYCIVVNELAEVNEYLRPALLAFITELLASSVEGMEDLSQLEYKRMLVGLLVHLLSCGHVLPVINTMHRLFLRNRVDVSIVRHFVTEVRDMFFDFIL
;
A
#
# COMPACT_ATOMS: atom_id res chain seq x y z
N MET A 1 -13.24 -23.81 -10.01
CA MET A 1 -13.61 -23.98 -8.59
C MET A 1 -13.45 -22.71 -7.74
N LEU A 2 -12.41 -21.88 -7.90
CA LEU A 2 -12.24 -20.66 -7.07
C LEU A 2 -13.26 -19.52 -7.30
N THR A 3 -13.89 -19.44 -8.48
CA THR A 3 -14.80 -18.33 -8.82
C THR A 3 -16.20 -18.49 -8.22
N GLU A 4 -16.69 -19.72 -8.11
CA GLU A 4 -18.05 -20.02 -7.61
C GLU A 4 -18.22 -19.74 -6.11
N GLN A 5 -17.11 -19.70 -5.36
CA GLN A 5 -17.10 -19.44 -3.92
C GLN A 5 -16.65 -18.00 -3.57
N LEU A 6 -16.30 -17.19 -4.56
CA LEU A 6 -15.72 -15.86 -4.34
C LEU A 6 -16.68 -14.96 -3.55
N GLU A 7 -17.98 -15.05 -3.84
CA GLU A 7 -19.00 -14.27 -3.14
C GLU A 7 -19.13 -14.66 -1.67
N GLN A 8 -19.02 -15.96 -1.36
CA GLN A 8 -19.08 -16.49 -0.01
C GLN A 8 -17.85 -16.05 0.79
N TYR A 9 -16.65 -16.10 0.18
CA TYR A 9 -15.44 -15.59 0.81
C TYR A 9 -15.50 -14.08 1.05
N ALA A 10 -15.99 -13.31 0.07
CA ALA A 10 -16.17 -11.87 0.22
C ALA A 10 -17.20 -11.54 1.30
N TYR A 11 -18.29 -12.30 1.39
CA TYR A 11 -19.29 -12.16 2.45
C TYR A 11 -18.68 -12.43 3.82
N LEU A 12 -18.00 -13.56 4.01
CA LEU A 12 -17.37 -13.92 5.29
C LEU A 12 -16.32 -12.91 5.72
N TYR A 13 -15.49 -12.44 4.78
CA TYR A 13 -14.48 -11.41 5.06
C TYR A 13 -15.12 -10.09 5.47
N SER A 14 -16.16 -9.66 4.75
CA SER A 14 -16.87 -8.42 5.05
C SER A 14 -17.60 -8.52 6.38
N TYR A 15 -18.29 -9.63 6.63
CA TYR A 15 -18.96 -9.91 7.90
C TYR A 15 -17.97 -9.81 9.08
N ALA A 16 -16.82 -10.47 8.98
CA ALA A 16 -15.81 -10.44 10.04
C ALA A 16 -15.20 -9.05 10.26
N ALA A 17 -15.22 -8.18 9.26
CA ALA A 17 -14.59 -6.87 9.32
C ALA A 17 -15.51 -5.74 9.81
N VAL A 18 -16.81 -5.81 9.54
CA VAL A 18 -17.73 -4.68 9.80
C VAL A 18 -18.86 -5.00 10.77
N VAL A 19 -19.10 -6.26 11.12
CA VAL A 19 -20.17 -6.60 12.05
C VAL A 19 -19.80 -6.19 13.46
N VAL A 20 -20.71 -5.46 14.10
CA VAL A 20 -20.60 -5.05 15.50
C VAL A 20 -21.59 -5.85 16.32
N GLU A 21 -21.09 -6.54 17.33
CA GLU A 21 -21.90 -7.32 18.27
C GLU A 21 -21.89 -6.66 19.64
N GLU A 22 -23.07 -6.53 20.23
CA GLU A 22 -23.23 -6.10 21.61
C GLU A 22 -23.45 -7.35 22.46
N ILE A 23 -22.59 -7.53 23.46
CA ILE A 23 -22.56 -8.72 24.31
C ILE A 23 -22.74 -8.29 25.76
N GLU A 24 -23.62 -8.99 26.48
CA GLU A 24 -23.80 -8.80 27.91
C GLU A 24 -22.54 -9.28 28.66
N PRO A 25 -21.82 -8.42 29.41
CA PRO A 25 -20.52 -8.77 29.98
C PRO A 25 -20.57 -9.91 31.00
N THR A 26 -21.69 -10.07 31.70
CA THR A 26 -21.83 -11.03 32.80
C THR A 26 -22.29 -12.41 32.35
N THR A 27 -23.07 -12.49 31.27
CA THR A 27 -23.66 -13.75 30.78
C THR A 27 -23.07 -14.22 29.46
N GLU A 28 -22.22 -13.39 28.84
CA GLU A 28 -21.68 -13.55 27.48
C GLU A 28 -22.78 -13.74 26.40
N ARG A 29 -24.03 -13.38 26.71
CA ARG A 29 -25.11 -13.45 25.74
C ARG A 29 -25.06 -12.29 24.77
N ARG A 30 -25.26 -12.59 23.49
CA ARG A 30 -25.42 -11.58 22.45
C ARG A 30 -26.75 -10.85 22.64
N ILE A 31 -26.68 -9.53 22.81
CA ILE A 31 -27.81 -8.61 22.93
C ILE A 31 -28.25 -8.16 21.54
N SER A 32 -27.31 -7.69 20.72
CA SER A 32 -27.59 -7.15 19.40
C SER A 32 -26.46 -7.45 18.40
N CYS A 33 -26.78 -7.35 17.10
CA CYS A 33 -25.83 -7.61 16.02
C CYS A 33 -26.15 -6.69 14.84
N ILE A 34 -25.27 -5.72 14.59
CA ILE A 34 -25.40 -4.73 13.52
C ILE A 34 -24.67 -5.27 12.29
N ARG A 35 -25.40 -5.42 11.18
CA ARG A 35 -24.90 -6.02 9.93
C ARG A 35 -25.17 -5.16 8.69
N THR A 36 -25.57 -3.90 8.88
CA THR A 36 -26.05 -3.01 7.80
C THR A 36 -24.99 -2.71 6.75
N GLU A 37 -23.72 -2.66 7.13
CA GLU A 37 -22.60 -2.34 6.22
C GLU A 37 -22.05 -3.56 5.47
N VAL A 38 -22.51 -4.79 5.79
CA VAL A 38 -21.90 -6.02 5.27
C VAL A 38 -22.05 -6.13 3.75
N ASP A 39 -23.22 -5.81 3.21
CA ASP A 39 -23.47 -5.92 1.77
C ASP A 39 -22.70 -4.87 0.96
N GLU A 40 -22.58 -3.66 1.50
CA GLU A 40 -21.77 -2.60 0.89
C GLU A 40 -20.28 -2.97 0.93
N ALA A 41 -19.76 -3.40 2.10
CA ALA A 41 -18.38 -3.86 2.23
C ALA A 41 -18.09 -5.04 1.29
N LYS A 42 -19.03 -6.00 1.16
CA LYS A 42 -18.91 -7.12 0.20
C LYS A 42 -18.76 -6.60 -1.22
N ARG A 43 -19.59 -5.64 -1.64
CA ARG A 43 -19.54 -5.04 -2.99
C ARG A 43 -18.17 -4.38 -3.24
N GLU A 44 -17.69 -3.56 -2.31
CA GLU A 44 -16.39 -2.88 -2.44
C GLU A 44 -15.22 -3.88 -2.47
N VAL A 45 -15.27 -4.93 -1.63
CA VAL A 45 -14.27 -6.02 -1.63
C VAL A 45 -14.23 -6.75 -2.97
N LEU A 46 -15.40 -7.07 -3.54
CA LEU A 46 -15.47 -7.75 -4.83
C LEU A 46 -14.92 -6.88 -5.96
N GLU A 47 -15.26 -5.59 -5.98
CA GLU A 47 -14.79 -4.66 -7.01
C GLU A 47 -13.28 -4.43 -6.91
N ALA A 48 -12.75 -4.16 -5.72
CA ALA A 48 -11.32 -4.04 -5.50
C ALA A 48 -10.57 -5.33 -5.87
N SER A 49 -11.11 -6.51 -5.49
CA SER A 49 -10.53 -7.80 -5.86
C SER A 49 -10.49 -8.02 -7.38
N ARG A 50 -11.54 -7.60 -8.10
CA ARG A 50 -11.60 -7.65 -9.57
C ARG A 50 -10.50 -6.80 -10.18
N ILE A 51 -10.35 -5.55 -9.72
CA ILE A 51 -9.31 -4.61 -10.21
C ILE A 51 -7.91 -5.16 -9.91
N CYS A 52 -7.63 -5.55 -8.65
CA CYS A 52 -6.33 -6.09 -8.25
C CYS A 52 -5.96 -7.36 -9.02
N ARG A 53 -6.92 -8.26 -9.28
CA ARG A 53 -6.69 -9.48 -10.08
C ARG A 53 -6.34 -9.13 -11.52
N GLN A 54 -7.04 -8.16 -12.11
CA GLN A 54 -6.72 -7.67 -13.44
C GLN A 54 -5.30 -7.08 -13.47
N TRP A 55 -4.93 -6.27 -12.48
CA TRP A 55 -3.58 -5.70 -12.35
C TRP A 55 -2.50 -6.76 -12.18
N ASN A 56 -2.78 -7.80 -11.41
CA ASN A 56 -1.84 -8.90 -11.21
C ASN A 56 -1.53 -9.63 -12.54
N ASN A 57 -2.55 -9.84 -13.37
CA ASN A 57 -2.43 -10.58 -14.63
C ASN A 57 -1.82 -9.75 -15.78
N MET A 58 -1.55 -8.46 -15.58
CA MET A 58 -0.90 -7.62 -16.59
C MET A 58 0.62 -7.70 -16.52
N SER A 59 1.27 -7.65 -17.68
CA SER A 59 2.73 -7.62 -17.85
C SER A 59 3.13 -6.52 -18.84
N GLY A 60 4.34 -5.96 -18.67
CA GLY A 60 4.90 -4.96 -19.58
C GLY A 60 4.16 -3.60 -19.59
N SER A 61 4.30 -2.84 -20.69
CA SER A 61 3.77 -1.47 -20.83
C SER A 61 2.24 -1.36 -20.77
N GLY A 62 1.52 -2.47 -20.91
CA GLY A 62 0.06 -2.51 -20.74
C GLY A 62 -0.39 -2.26 -19.29
N ILE A 63 0.52 -2.38 -18.32
CA ILE A 63 0.25 -2.14 -16.89
C ILE A 63 -0.14 -0.68 -16.66
N SER A 64 0.63 0.29 -17.15
CA SER A 64 0.43 1.70 -16.80
C SER A 64 -0.93 2.22 -17.29
N LEU A 65 -1.24 2.09 -18.59
CA LEU A 65 -2.46 2.64 -19.18
C LEU A 65 -3.75 2.09 -18.55
N ARG A 66 -3.85 0.77 -18.37
CA ARG A 66 -5.06 0.17 -17.79
C ARG A 66 -5.12 0.36 -16.27
N ALA A 67 -3.99 0.31 -15.59
CA ALA A 67 -3.96 0.59 -14.16
C ALA A 67 -4.43 2.02 -13.89
N PHE A 68 -3.93 3.02 -14.62
CA PHE A 68 -4.40 4.40 -14.48
C PHE A 68 -5.89 4.58 -14.79
N ARG A 69 -6.45 3.82 -15.73
CA ARG A 69 -7.88 3.85 -16.03
C ARG A 69 -8.72 3.34 -14.86
N ASP A 70 -8.31 2.23 -14.25
CA ASP A 70 -9.08 1.58 -13.17
C ASP A 70 -8.74 2.17 -11.77
N LEU A 71 -7.68 2.98 -11.67
CA LEU A 71 -7.16 3.57 -10.44
C LEU A 71 -8.21 4.40 -9.68
N PRO A 72 -8.98 5.33 -10.27
CA PRO A 72 -9.97 6.11 -9.53
C PRO A 72 -11.01 5.25 -8.81
N SER A 73 -11.47 4.16 -9.46
CA SER A 73 -12.40 3.21 -8.86
C SER A 73 -11.77 2.49 -7.68
N LEU A 74 -10.51 2.06 -7.80
CA LEU A 74 -9.79 1.40 -6.72
C LEU A 74 -9.59 2.33 -5.52
N LEU A 75 -9.14 3.57 -5.76
CA LEU A 75 -8.91 4.55 -4.69
C LEU A 75 -10.19 4.81 -3.88
N ARG A 76 -11.34 4.94 -4.56
CA ARG A 76 -12.64 5.07 -3.88
C ARG A 76 -12.95 3.89 -2.96
N CYS A 77 -12.61 2.66 -3.38
CA CYS A 77 -12.85 1.47 -2.55
C CYS A 77 -11.96 1.45 -1.30
N LEU A 78 -10.82 2.15 -1.27
CA LEU A 78 -9.86 2.13 -0.15
C LEU A 78 -10.41 2.76 1.14
N SER A 79 -11.42 3.62 1.05
CA SER A 79 -12.16 4.14 2.21
C SER A 79 -12.82 3.04 3.03
N CYS A 80 -13.10 1.88 2.41
CA CYS A 80 -13.58 0.70 3.11
C CYS A 80 -12.41 -0.02 3.80
N ARG A 81 -12.40 -0.06 5.15
CA ARG A 81 -11.31 -0.66 5.94
C ARG A 81 -10.89 -2.08 5.51
N PRO A 82 -11.79 -3.06 5.33
CA PRO A 82 -11.39 -4.38 4.83
C PRO A 82 -10.72 -4.32 3.46
N VAL A 83 -11.17 -3.44 2.57
CA VAL A 83 -10.53 -3.23 1.27
C VAL A 83 -9.12 -2.68 1.45
N SER A 84 -8.92 -1.64 2.26
CA SER A 84 -7.60 -1.06 2.51
C SER A 84 -6.56 -2.10 2.95
N LEU A 85 -6.95 -3.00 3.86
CA LEU A 85 -6.08 -4.07 4.36
C LEU A 85 -5.80 -5.11 3.27
N GLY A 86 -6.81 -5.53 2.51
CA GLY A 86 -6.66 -6.46 1.40
C GLY A 86 -5.76 -5.90 0.29
N VAL A 87 -5.95 -4.64 -0.09
CA VAL A 87 -5.15 -3.97 -1.11
C VAL A 87 -3.71 -3.75 -0.62
N PHE A 88 -3.49 -3.41 0.64
CA PHE A 88 -2.14 -3.38 1.22
C PHE A 88 -1.42 -4.72 1.03
N ARG A 89 -2.07 -5.84 1.32
CA ARG A 89 -1.48 -7.18 1.11
C ARG A 89 -1.20 -7.45 -0.36
N PHE A 90 -2.11 -7.07 -1.25
CA PHE A 90 -1.90 -7.18 -2.69
C PHE A 90 -0.68 -6.39 -3.16
N VAL A 91 -0.59 -5.11 -2.81
CA VAL A 91 0.52 -4.23 -3.21
C VAL A 91 1.84 -4.77 -2.68
N ARG A 92 1.89 -5.24 -1.43
CA ARG A 92 3.09 -5.89 -0.89
C ARG A 92 3.55 -7.05 -1.77
N VAL A 93 2.64 -7.93 -2.18
CA VAL A 93 2.98 -9.06 -3.05
C VAL A 93 3.48 -8.56 -4.41
N VAL A 94 2.79 -7.60 -5.02
CA VAL A 94 3.16 -7.06 -6.34
C VAL A 94 4.56 -6.45 -6.35
N PHE A 95 4.92 -5.66 -5.34
CA PHE A 95 6.25 -5.06 -5.27
C PHE A 95 7.39 -6.08 -5.17
N HIS A 96 7.12 -7.28 -4.63
CA HIS A 96 8.10 -8.36 -4.60
C HIS A 96 8.10 -9.15 -5.92
N THR A 97 6.92 -9.46 -6.47
CA THR A 97 6.81 -10.34 -7.65
C THR A 97 7.09 -9.62 -8.97
N LYS A 98 6.85 -8.31 -9.06
CA LYS A 98 7.03 -7.49 -10.27
C LYS A 98 8.20 -6.53 -10.19
N ARG A 99 9.13 -6.75 -9.26
CA ARG A 99 10.26 -5.84 -9.02
C ARG A 99 11.11 -5.59 -10.27
N VAL A 100 11.38 -6.65 -11.04
CA VAL A 100 12.14 -6.57 -12.29
C VAL A 100 11.43 -5.66 -13.31
N ASP A 101 10.11 -5.80 -13.46
CA ASP A 101 9.32 -4.95 -14.36
C ASP A 101 9.39 -3.47 -13.93
N PHE A 102 9.33 -3.22 -12.62
CA PHE A 102 9.43 -1.88 -12.06
C PHE A 102 10.80 -1.27 -12.31
N GLU A 103 11.88 -2.00 -12.04
CA GLU A 103 13.26 -1.57 -12.26
C GLU A 103 13.58 -1.32 -13.75
N LEU A 104 12.96 -2.05 -14.68
CA LEU A 104 13.10 -1.81 -16.12
C LEU A 104 12.25 -0.63 -16.63
N ASN A 105 11.10 -0.37 -16.01
CA ASN A 105 10.21 0.70 -16.43
C ASN A 105 9.43 1.30 -15.23
N MET A 106 9.92 2.44 -14.74
CA MET A 106 9.33 3.16 -13.61
C MET A 106 7.85 3.54 -13.81
N ASP A 107 7.39 3.73 -15.04
CA ASP A 107 5.98 4.06 -15.30
C ASP A 107 5.02 2.95 -14.90
N THR A 108 5.50 1.71 -14.86
CA THR A 108 4.71 0.56 -14.43
C THR A 108 4.50 0.50 -12.91
N MET A 109 5.39 1.14 -12.13
CA MET A 109 5.33 1.22 -10.67
C MET A 109 4.39 2.33 -10.18
N LYS A 110 4.29 3.45 -10.93
CA LYS A 110 3.57 4.67 -10.52
C LYS A 110 2.13 4.43 -10.02
N PRO A 111 1.27 3.65 -10.70
CA PRO A 111 -0.09 3.39 -10.20
C PRO A 111 -0.11 2.73 -8.81
N TYR A 112 0.84 1.82 -8.56
CA TYR A 112 0.95 1.14 -7.27
C TYR A 112 1.48 2.09 -6.18
N CYS A 113 2.40 3.00 -6.51
CA CYS A 113 2.83 4.05 -5.58
C CYS A 113 1.68 4.96 -5.16
N ILE A 114 0.79 5.34 -6.09
CA ILE A 114 -0.40 6.14 -5.76
C ILE A 114 -1.30 5.39 -4.79
N VAL A 115 -1.51 4.08 -5.00
CA VAL A 115 -2.28 3.24 -4.07
C VAL A 115 -1.61 3.17 -2.69
N VAL A 116 -0.27 3.07 -2.61
CA VAL A 116 0.44 3.09 -1.31
C VAL A 116 0.22 4.41 -0.58
N ASN A 117 0.28 5.54 -1.29
CA ASN A 117 0.05 6.85 -0.72
C ASN A 117 -1.39 6.97 -0.19
N GLU A 118 -2.38 6.61 -1.00
CA GLU A 118 -3.79 6.63 -0.58
C GLU A 118 -4.02 5.74 0.66
N LEU A 119 -3.41 4.55 0.72
CA LEU A 119 -3.49 3.68 1.90
C LEU A 119 -2.95 4.35 3.18
N ALA A 120 -1.91 5.18 3.06
CA ALA A 120 -1.35 5.93 4.19
C ALA A 120 -2.27 7.08 4.65
N GLU A 121 -2.99 7.69 3.71
CA GLU A 121 -3.96 8.75 3.98
C GLU A 121 -5.22 8.21 4.65
N VAL A 122 -5.86 7.19 4.04
CA VAL A 122 -7.17 6.69 4.49
C VAL A 122 -7.12 5.79 5.73
N ASN A 123 -5.96 5.20 6.04
CA ASN A 123 -5.83 4.25 7.16
C ASN A 123 -4.52 4.42 7.93
N GLU A 124 -4.58 5.17 9.04
CA GLU A 124 -3.43 5.43 9.90
C GLU A 124 -2.80 4.17 10.52
N TYR A 125 -3.60 3.13 10.75
CA TYR A 125 -3.12 1.87 11.32
C TYR A 125 -2.23 1.08 10.36
N LEU A 126 -2.27 1.40 9.05
CA LEU A 126 -1.38 0.79 8.06
C LEU A 126 0.00 1.48 8.00
N ARG A 127 0.16 2.72 8.50
CA ARG A 127 1.41 3.49 8.37
C ARG A 127 2.64 2.77 8.94
N PRO A 128 2.61 2.10 10.11
CA PRO A 128 3.75 1.33 10.60
C PRO A 128 4.09 0.14 9.69
N ALA A 129 3.07 -0.53 9.14
CA ALA A 129 3.25 -1.68 8.27
C ALA A 129 3.75 -1.26 6.86
N LEU A 130 3.29 -0.13 6.36
CA LEU A 130 3.79 0.52 5.14
C LEU A 130 5.26 0.92 5.31
N LEU A 131 5.62 1.56 6.42
CA LEU A 131 7.01 1.92 6.72
C LEU A 131 7.91 0.67 6.75
N ALA A 132 7.50 -0.38 7.46
CA ALA A 132 8.27 -1.62 7.53
C ALA A 132 8.47 -2.24 6.14
N PHE A 133 7.40 -2.27 5.34
CA PHE A 133 7.43 -2.77 3.96
C PHE A 133 8.37 -1.95 3.04
N ILE A 134 8.26 -0.62 3.04
CA ILE A 134 9.11 0.25 2.20
C ILE A 134 10.58 0.13 2.63
N THR A 135 10.82 0.02 3.94
CA THR A 135 12.16 -0.17 4.52
C THR A 135 12.81 -1.48 4.06
N GLU A 136 12.03 -2.56 4.04
CA GLU A 136 12.47 -3.87 3.53
C GLU A 136 12.91 -3.76 2.06
N LEU A 137 12.09 -3.11 1.22
CA LEU A 137 12.40 -2.92 -0.19
C LEU A 137 13.65 -2.06 -0.40
N LEU A 138 13.78 -0.94 0.33
CA LEU A 138 14.95 -0.05 0.24
C LEU A 138 16.27 -0.76 0.57
N ALA A 139 16.25 -1.65 1.55
CA ALA A 139 17.42 -2.39 2.00
C ALA A 139 17.79 -3.59 1.09
N SER A 140 17.01 -3.86 0.06
CA SER A 140 17.19 -5.01 -0.84
C SER A 140 17.64 -4.57 -2.24
N SER A 141 18.24 -5.51 -2.98
CA SER A 141 18.75 -5.32 -4.35
C SER A 141 18.35 -6.51 -5.23
N VAL A 142 18.32 -6.30 -6.55
CA VAL A 142 18.14 -7.38 -7.52
C VAL A 142 19.48 -7.70 -8.16
N GLU A 143 19.88 -8.97 -8.10
CA GLU A 143 21.12 -9.41 -8.74
C GLU A 143 20.99 -9.32 -10.26
N GLY A 144 22.01 -8.76 -10.93
CA GLY A 144 22.04 -8.60 -12.38
C GLY A 144 21.29 -7.37 -12.92
N MET A 145 20.68 -6.56 -12.07
CA MET A 145 20.08 -5.28 -12.49
C MET A 145 21.10 -4.14 -12.48
N GLU A 146 20.96 -3.22 -13.45
CA GLU A 146 21.83 -2.05 -13.57
C GLU A 146 21.71 -1.14 -12.34
N ASP A 147 22.85 -0.66 -11.85
CA ASP A 147 22.91 0.19 -10.65
C ASP A 147 22.03 1.45 -10.77
N LEU A 148 21.96 2.04 -11.98
CA LEU A 148 21.12 3.21 -12.25
C LEU A 148 19.63 2.88 -12.10
N SER A 149 19.15 1.78 -12.67
CA SER A 149 17.76 1.32 -12.53
C SER A 149 17.38 1.04 -11.08
N GLN A 150 18.28 0.39 -10.32
CA GLN A 150 18.07 0.13 -8.90
C GLN A 150 18.04 1.45 -8.09
N LEU A 151 18.88 2.42 -8.44
CA LEU A 151 18.89 3.74 -7.81
C LEU A 151 17.57 4.48 -8.06
N GLU A 152 17.06 4.51 -9.29
CA GLU A 152 15.78 5.15 -9.63
C GLU A 152 14.60 4.51 -8.93
N TYR A 153 14.55 3.18 -8.87
CA TYR A 153 13.55 2.45 -8.09
C TYR A 153 13.58 2.82 -6.61
N LYS A 154 14.77 2.88 -6.00
CA LYS A 154 14.92 3.29 -4.59
C LYS A 154 14.52 4.75 -4.37
N ARG A 155 14.72 5.66 -5.34
CA ARG A 155 14.20 7.04 -5.26
C ARG A 155 12.68 7.08 -5.25
N MET A 156 12.02 6.25 -6.05
CA MET A 156 10.55 6.11 -6.00
C MET A 156 10.07 5.64 -4.62
N LEU A 157 10.78 4.69 -3.99
CA LEU A 157 10.49 4.25 -2.62
C LEU A 157 10.71 5.36 -1.58
N VAL A 158 11.74 6.20 -1.76
CA VAL A 158 11.95 7.40 -0.93
C VAL A 158 10.76 8.34 -1.01
N GLY A 159 10.18 8.55 -2.20
CA GLY A 159 8.95 9.33 -2.37
C GLY A 159 7.79 8.82 -1.50
N LEU A 160 7.63 7.49 -1.37
CA LEU A 160 6.63 6.89 -0.47
C LEU A 160 6.92 7.16 1.00
N LEU A 161 8.19 7.17 1.41
CA LEU A 161 8.58 7.55 2.78
C LEU A 161 8.29 9.03 3.07
N VAL A 162 8.56 9.91 2.11
CA VAL A 162 8.26 11.35 2.23
C VAL A 162 6.76 11.55 2.36
N HIS A 163 5.95 10.83 1.59
CA HIS A 163 4.50 10.88 1.75
C HIS A 163 4.02 10.37 3.12
N LEU A 164 4.64 9.32 3.69
CA LEU A 164 4.35 8.92 5.07
C LEU A 164 4.64 10.02 6.09
N LEU A 165 5.63 10.88 5.85
CA LEU A 165 5.88 12.06 6.68
C LEU A 165 4.73 13.06 6.57
N SER A 166 4.25 13.35 5.35
CA SER A 166 3.12 14.27 5.14
C SER A 166 1.83 13.74 5.78
N CYS A 167 1.65 12.43 5.89
CA CYS A 167 0.55 11.81 6.65
C CYS A 167 0.74 11.84 8.18
N GLY A 168 1.79 12.48 8.70
CA GLY A 168 2.06 12.62 10.14
C GLY A 168 2.87 11.48 10.76
N HIS A 169 3.38 10.51 10.00
CA HIS A 169 4.21 9.40 10.52
C HIS A 169 5.70 9.80 10.65
N VAL A 170 5.97 10.99 11.18
CA VAL A 170 7.28 11.67 11.06
C VAL A 170 8.41 10.94 11.78
N LEU A 171 8.33 10.82 13.11
CA LEU A 171 9.42 10.29 13.93
C LEU A 171 9.83 8.85 13.53
N PRO A 172 8.89 7.91 13.28
CA PRO A 172 9.27 6.55 12.87
C PRO A 172 10.01 6.49 11.54
N VAL A 173 9.62 7.32 10.56
CA VAL A 173 10.29 7.38 9.24
C VAL A 173 11.71 7.95 9.39
N ILE A 174 11.88 9.09 10.08
CA ILE A 174 13.20 9.71 10.30
C ILE A 174 14.14 8.75 11.05
N ASN A 175 13.66 8.13 12.13
CA ASN A 175 14.45 7.16 12.89
C ASN A 175 14.84 5.94 12.04
N THR A 176 13.97 5.51 11.14
CA THR A 176 14.25 4.37 10.27
C THR A 176 15.29 4.72 9.22
N MET A 177 15.17 5.86 8.55
CA MET A 177 16.19 6.32 7.60
C MET A 177 17.55 6.52 8.27
N HIS A 178 17.57 7.12 9.46
CA HIS A 178 18.81 7.25 10.25
C HIS A 178 19.44 5.90 10.58
N ARG A 179 18.64 4.92 11.01
CA ARG A 179 19.14 3.55 11.28
C ARG A 179 19.64 2.83 10.03
N LEU A 180 18.96 2.98 8.89
CA LEU A 180 19.40 2.39 7.63
C LEU A 180 20.76 2.96 7.20
N PHE A 181 20.94 4.27 7.34
CA PHE A 181 22.20 4.94 7.06
C PHE A 181 23.34 4.47 7.97
N LEU A 182 23.13 4.50 9.29
CA LEU A 182 24.16 4.07 10.27
C LEU A 182 24.57 2.60 10.11
N ARG A 183 23.68 1.76 9.58
CA ARG A 183 23.94 0.34 9.34
C ARG A 183 24.48 0.05 7.94
N ASN A 184 24.80 1.07 7.13
CA ASN A 184 25.23 0.95 5.74
C ASN A 184 24.27 0.06 4.90
N ARG A 185 22.95 0.15 5.18
CA ARG A 185 21.92 -0.58 4.44
C ARG A 185 21.38 0.19 3.22
N VAL A 186 21.68 1.48 3.15
CA VAL A 186 21.34 2.36 2.04
C VAL A 186 22.51 3.28 1.74
N ASP A 187 22.68 3.63 0.48
CA ASP A 187 23.77 4.49 0.04
C ASP A 187 23.56 5.95 0.43
N VAL A 188 24.66 6.69 0.56
CA VAL A 188 24.67 8.13 0.85
C VAL A 188 23.82 8.91 -0.17
N SER A 189 23.80 8.47 -1.43
CA SER A 189 23.00 9.10 -2.50
C SER A 189 21.49 9.04 -2.22
N ILE A 190 20.99 7.93 -1.69
CA ILE A 190 19.58 7.73 -1.30
C ILE A 190 19.24 8.58 -0.08
N VAL A 191 20.10 8.60 0.93
CA VAL A 191 19.90 9.44 2.12
C VAL A 191 19.89 10.92 1.76
N ARG A 192 20.81 11.36 0.89
CA ARG A 192 20.84 12.73 0.38
C ARG A 192 19.54 13.08 -0.36
N HIS A 193 19.06 12.19 -1.23
CA HIS A 193 17.81 12.42 -1.94
C HIS A 193 16.62 12.54 -0.96
N PHE A 194 16.52 11.65 0.03
CA PHE A 194 15.50 11.76 1.08
C PHE A 194 15.56 13.11 1.81
N VAL A 195 16.74 13.57 2.23
CA VAL A 195 16.87 14.88 2.89
C VAL A 195 16.44 16.04 1.99
N THR A 196 16.79 16.00 0.70
CA THR A 196 16.34 17.00 -0.27
C THR A 196 14.82 17.02 -0.39
N GLU A 197 14.18 15.88 -0.62
CA GLU A 197 12.72 15.80 -0.78
C GLU A 197 11.98 16.25 0.50
N VAL A 198 12.47 15.84 1.68
CA VAL A 198 11.90 16.27 2.97
C VAL A 198 11.99 17.77 3.13
N ARG A 199 13.14 18.35 2.80
CA ARG A 199 13.37 19.79 2.88
C ARG A 199 12.41 20.52 1.94
N ASP A 200 12.27 20.07 0.71
CA ASP A 200 11.43 20.70 -0.30
C ASP A 200 9.94 20.60 0.09
N MET A 201 9.50 19.44 0.61
CA MET A 201 8.17 19.28 1.22
C MET A 201 7.92 20.32 2.33
N PHE A 202 8.86 20.52 3.27
CA PHE A 202 8.69 21.52 4.33
C PHE A 202 8.65 22.97 3.80
N PHE A 203 9.39 23.28 2.74
CA PHE A 203 9.34 24.61 2.12
C PHE A 203 7.97 24.89 1.48
N ASP A 204 7.37 23.90 0.83
CA ASP A 204 6.02 24.01 0.26
C ASP A 204 4.92 24.16 1.33
N PHE A 205 5.16 23.73 2.57
CA PHE A 205 4.22 23.90 3.68
C PHE A 205 4.26 25.30 4.32
N ILE A 206 5.34 26.06 4.14
CA ILE A 206 5.57 27.37 4.80
C ILE A 206 5.20 28.55 3.88
N LEU A 207 5.15 28.32 2.56
CA LEU A 207 4.76 29.30 1.53
C LEU A 207 3.29 29.17 1.16
#